data_AF-A0A534IYT0-F1
#
_entry.id   AF-A0A534IYT0-F1
#
_cell.length_a   1.000
_cell.length_b   1.000
_cell.length_c   1.000
_cell.angle_alpha   90.00
_cell.angle_beta   90.00
_cell.angle_gamma   90.00
#
_symmetry.space_group_name_H-M   'P 1'
#
loop_
_entity.id
_entity.type
_entity.pdbx_description
1 polymer ?
#
loop_
_entity_poly.entity_id
_entity_poly.type
_entity_poly.pdbx_seq_one_letter_code
_entity_poly.pdbx_strand_id
1 'polypeptide(L)'
;MEALASAPVASEILMELEAQAPADRDAGLILGRDSSLDFDRVEDLLVQARKRFQERRFEAALTAAQEASRIAERTTEQLRRASWSYAILAAQGLLEPCDPADPEAATARGLLERAREALFHGASIDDVVLRDLVRASEGAHSREAERVRDHLALTRDAIREAANLGASIALAEDAWKRGADFLDRGRLRAARESFLEAAQRADDARAHRIREVEDSVGSVSDHIELARNVGAEMREAEELHAEARTAIAAGEHGHAGDLLKRAERLAMKGQQKQIERAIQLREAQVEKARAILIACEPVLKEAESYDLNPAEVRTLLRQAQDVLTKGDYLGGLTFARNAEEATRRLEAQIDDERRHRGIPKPRSGICSVCRSRRVTFQDDGWGRCSDCGNAFRWRGAFGLRQRLRGLLR
;
A
#
# COMPACT_ATOMS: atom_id res chain seq x y z
N MET A 1 8.97 -39.73 12.82
CA MET A 1 9.01 -40.94 13.66
C MET A 1 9.09 -40.61 15.15
N GLU A 2 9.58 -39.44 15.57
CA GLU A 2 9.80 -39.16 17.00
C GLU A 2 8.56 -38.81 17.84
N ALA A 3 7.51 -38.15 17.32
CA ALA A 3 6.46 -37.59 18.18
C ALA A 3 5.44 -38.61 18.77
N LEU A 4 5.15 -39.73 18.09
CA LEU A 4 4.26 -40.79 18.62
C LEU A 4 5.04 -41.83 19.44
N ALA A 5 6.33 -42.02 19.15
CA ALA A 5 7.24 -42.86 19.92
C ALA A 5 7.74 -42.19 21.22
N SER A 6 7.60 -40.87 21.36
CA SER A 6 7.99 -40.12 22.56
C SER A 6 6.92 -40.08 23.66
N ALA A 7 5.72 -40.60 23.42
CA ALA A 7 4.76 -40.82 24.50
C ALA A 7 5.18 -42.10 25.24
N PRO A 8 5.60 -42.03 26.52
CA PRO A 8 6.18 -43.18 27.24
C PRO A 8 5.27 -44.41 27.19
N VAL A 9 3.97 -44.17 27.26
CA VAL A 9 2.90 -45.17 27.21
C VAL A 9 2.76 -45.85 25.84
N ALA A 10 2.93 -45.13 24.73
CA ALA A 10 2.87 -45.72 23.38
C ALA A 10 4.12 -46.57 23.09
N SER A 11 5.28 -46.14 23.60
CA SER A 11 6.52 -46.92 23.55
C SER A 11 6.40 -48.21 24.37
N GLU A 12 5.77 -48.16 25.55
CA GLU A 12 5.54 -49.35 26.38
C GLU A 12 4.60 -50.36 25.72
N ILE A 13 3.49 -49.91 25.13
CA ILE A 13 2.58 -50.80 24.38
C ILE A 13 3.29 -51.43 23.17
N LEU A 14 4.09 -50.66 22.43
CA LEU A 14 4.87 -51.18 21.31
C LEU A 14 5.95 -52.16 21.77
N MET A 15 6.62 -51.88 22.89
CA MET A 15 7.58 -52.80 23.51
C MET A 15 6.93 -54.10 23.99
N GLU A 16 5.75 -54.05 24.61
CA GLU A 16 5.00 -55.26 24.99
C GLU A 16 4.61 -56.09 23.76
N LEU A 17 4.15 -55.45 22.68
CA LEU A 17 3.81 -56.11 21.42
C LEU A 17 5.03 -56.74 20.74
N GLU A 18 6.19 -56.07 20.79
CA GLU A 18 7.44 -56.57 20.22
C GLU A 18 8.06 -57.68 21.07
N ALA A 19 7.90 -57.63 22.40
CA ALA A 19 8.30 -58.69 23.32
C ALA A 19 7.39 -59.94 23.22
N GLN A 20 6.16 -59.77 22.74
CA GLN A 20 5.19 -60.84 22.48
C GLN A 20 5.22 -61.35 21.02
N ALA A 21 6.17 -60.90 20.19
CA ALA A 21 6.40 -61.49 18.88
C ALA A 21 6.64 -63.00 19.04
N PRO A 22 6.03 -63.86 18.21
CA PRO A 22 5.88 -65.27 18.53
C PRO A 22 7.24 -65.94 18.71
N ALA A 23 7.54 -66.36 19.94
CA ALA A 23 8.44 -67.48 20.15
C ALA A 23 7.85 -68.67 19.39
N ASP A 24 8.73 -69.44 18.75
CA ASP A 24 8.40 -70.53 17.83
C ASP A 24 7.19 -71.37 18.24
N ARG A 25 6.40 -71.73 17.22
CA ARG A 25 5.22 -72.61 17.25
C ARG A 25 5.36 -73.72 18.30
N ASP A 26 4.69 -73.57 19.45
CA ASP A 26 4.37 -74.72 20.28
C ASP A 26 3.25 -75.51 19.61
N ALA A 27 3.69 -76.54 18.89
CA ALA A 27 2.86 -77.58 18.33
C ALA A 27 2.07 -78.29 19.45
N GLY A 28 0.77 -77.97 19.57
CA GLY A 28 -0.04 -78.67 20.57
C GLY A 28 -1.44 -78.16 20.85
N LEU A 29 -2.17 -77.59 19.88
CA LEU A 29 -3.63 -77.45 20.02
C LEU A 29 -4.34 -77.92 18.77
N ILE A 30 -5.04 -79.05 18.93
CA ILE A 30 -5.99 -79.60 17.96
C ILE A 30 -7.19 -78.66 17.93
N LEU A 31 -7.09 -77.60 17.14
CA LEU A 31 -8.19 -76.75 16.74
C LEU A 31 -8.53 -77.11 15.28
N GLY A 32 -9.82 -77.25 14.97
CA GLY A 32 -10.30 -77.68 13.64
C GLY A 32 -9.82 -76.78 12.50
N ARG A 33 -10.00 -77.25 11.25
CA ARG A 33 -9.55 -76.58 10.02
C ARG A 33 -10.08 -75.14 9.86
N ASP A 34 -11.23 -74.83 10.44
CA ASP A 34 -11.84 -73.49 10.43
C ASP A 34 -11.14 -72.54 11.41
N SER A 35 -10.77 -73.01 12.60
CA SER A 35 -10.03 -72.23 13.60
C SER A 35 -8.58 -71.92 13.19
N SER A 36 -7.94 -72.75 12.35
CA SER A 36 -6.63 -72.42 11.77
C SER A 36 -6.73 -71.30 10.72
N LEU A 37 -7.82 -71.24 9.94
CA LEU A 37 -8.04 -70.20 8.95
C LEU A 37 -8.36 -68.85 9.60
N ASP A 38 -9.11 -68.86 10.71
CA ASP A 38 -9.40 -67.66 11.49
C ASP A 38 -8.12 -67.09 12.17
N PHE A 39 -7.17 -67.95 12.53
CA PHE A 39 -5.89 -67.55 13.12
C PHE A 39 -4.99 -66.82 12.12
N ASP A 40 -4.72 -67.45 10.96
CA ASP A 40 -3.89 -66.85 9.90
C ASP A 40 -4.44 -65.49 9.44
N ARG A 41 -5.78 -65.39 9.35
CA ARG A 41 -6.46 -64.14 8.98
C ARG A 41 -6.29 -63.04 10.02
N VAL A 42 -6.31 -63.36 11.31
CA VAL A 42 -6.10 -62.37 12.39
C VAL A 42 -4.66 -61.86 12.35
N GLU A 43 -3.67 -62.74 12.18
CA GLU A 43 -2.26 -62.33 12.06
C GLU A 43 -2.03 -61.41 10.87
N ASP A 44 -2.59 -61.73 9.70
CA ASP A 44 -2.52 -60.88 8.51
C ASP A 44 -3.13 -59.49 8.75
N LEU A 45 -4.27 -59.41 9.44
CA LEU A 45 -4.92 -58.15 9.79
C LEU A 45 -4.08 -57.33 10.79
N LEU A 46 -3.42 -57.98 11.75
CA LEU A 46 -2.51 -57.31 12.70
C LEU A 46 -1.24 -56.77 12.02
N VAL A 47 -0.67 -57.52 11.07
CA VAL A 47 0.44 -57.05 10.24
C VAL A 47 0.01 -55.82 9.42
N GLN A 48 -1.19 -55.86 8.84
CA GLN A 48 -1.75 -54.71 8.14
C GLN A 48 -2.00 -53.51 9.06
N ALA A 49 -2.53 -53.74 10.27
CA ALA A 49 -2.75 -52.69 11.26
C ALA A 49 -1.43 -52.02 11.66
N ARG A 50 -0.39 -52.81 11.94
CA ARG A 50 0.97 -52.31 12.24
C ARG A 50 1.52 -51.46 11.12
N LYS A 51 1.48 -51.97 9.89
CA LYS A 51 1.99 -51.26 8.71
C LYS A 51 1.27 -49.93 8.50
N ARG A 52 -0.07 -49.95 8.56
CA ARG A 52 -0.90 -48.74 8.40
C ARG A 52 -0.64 -47.73 9.52
N PHE A 53 -0.44 -48.20 10.76
CA PHE A 53 -0.09 -47.33 11.89
C PHE A 53 1.28 -46.65 11.68
N GLN A 54 2.30 -47.41 11.25
CA GLN A 54 3.61 -46.87 10.92
C GLN A 54 3.57 -45.84 9.78
N GLU A 55 2.70 -46.05 8.80
CA GLU A 55 2.41 -45.12 7.71
C GLU A 55 1.52 -43.92 8.13
N ARG A 56 1.15 -43.80 9.42
CA ARG A 56 0.22 -42.82 9.99
C ARG A 56 -1.19 -42.83 9.36
N ARG A 57 -1.60 -43.94 8.78
CA ARG A 57 -2.96 -44.17 8.26
C ARG A 57 -3.83 -44.71 9.40
N PHE A 58 -4.06 -43.89 10.42
CA PHE A 58 -4.67 -44.32 11.68
C PHE A 58 -6.09 -44.87 11.53
N GLU A 59 -6.95 -44.27 10.71
CA GLU A 59 -8.29 -44.80 10.42
C GLU A 59 -8.20 -46.23 9.86
N ALA A 60 -7.35 -46.44 8.85
CA ALA A 60 -7.18 -47.74 8.22
C ALA A 60 -6.50 -48.78 9.17
N ALA A 61 -5.64 -48.33 10.07
CA ALA A 61 -5.07 -49.16 11.12
C ALA A 61 -6.13 -49.57 12.15
N LEU A 62 -7.01 -48.63 12.53
CA LEU A 62 -8.11 -48.83 13.45
C LEU A 62 -9.13 -49.83 12.89
N THR A 63 -9.52 -49.68 11.62
CA THR A 63 -10.43 -50.63 10.95
C THR A 63 -9.85 -52.05 10.93
N ALA A 64 -8.56 -52.19 10.61
CA ALA A 64 -7.88 -53.49 10.58
C ALA A 64 -7.79 -54.13 11.97
N ALA A 65 -7.47 -53.33 12.99
CA ALA A 65 -7.42 -53.77 14.38
C ALA A 65 -8.80 -54.18 14.92
N GLN A 66 -9.87 -53.49 14.53
CA GLN A 66 -11.24 -53.88 14.87
C GLN A 66 -11.67 -55.18 14.20
N GLU A 67 -11.34 -55.37 12.92
CA GLU A 67 -11.65 -56.61 12.22
C GLU A 67 -10.88 -57.79 12.83
N ALA A 68 -9.60 -57.58 13.15
CA ALA A 68 -8.78 -58.54 13.89
C ALA A 68 -9.41 -58.88 15.25
N SER A 69 -9.84 -57.88 16.03
CA SER A 69 -10.48 -58.08 17.33
C SER A 69 -11.74 -58.93 17.25
N ARG A 70 -12.63 -58.67 16.26
CA ARG A 70 -13.88 -59.43 16.10
C ARG A 70 -13.66 -60.90 15.74
N ILE A 71 -12.60 -61.20 14.99
CA ILE A 71 -12.25 -62.59 14.64
C ILE A 71 -11.49 -63.24 15.81
N ALA A 72 -10.64 -62.47 16.51
CA ALA A 72 -9.88 -62.90 17.68
C ALA A 72 -10.75 -63.26 18.90
N GLU A 73 -12.00 -62.75 18.97
CA GLU A 73 -13.01 -63.21 19.94
C GLU A 73 -13.13 -64.75 19.98
N ARG A 74 -12.81 -65.45 18.88
CA ARG A 74 -12.99 -66.90 18.73
C ARG A 74 -11.68 -67.71 18.76
N THR A 75 -10.51 -67.06 18.87
CA THR A 75 -9.22 -67.73 18.72
C THR A 75 -8.39 -67.75 20.01
N THR A 76 -7.67 -66.67 20.35
CA THR A 76 -6.80 -66.63 21.54
C THR A 76 -6.78 -65.25 22.21
N GLU A 77 -6.57 -65.24 23.54
CA GLU A 77 -6.48 -64.01 24.34
C GLU A 77 -5.29 -63.12 23.95
N GLN A 78 -4.18 -63.73 23.51
CA GLN A 78 -2.98 -63.01 23.07
C GLN A 78 -3.23 -62.20 21.79
N LEU A 79 -3.87 -62.80 20.77
CA LEU A 79 -4.22 -62.10 19.54
C LEU A 79 -5.28 -61.03 19.76
N ARG A 80 -6.21 -61.28 20.68
CA ARG A 80 -7.20 -60.29 21.11
C ARG A 80 -6.53 -59.08 21.75
N ARG A 81 -5.60 -59.30 22.70
CA ARG A 81 -4.80 -58.24 23.32
C ARG A 81 -3.98 -57.46 22.29
N ALA A 82 -3.35 -58.13 21.33
CA ALA A 82 -2.60 -57.46 20.26
C ALA A 82 -3.50 -56.58 19.37
N SER A 83 -4.71 -57.06 19.05
CA SER A 83 -5.72 -56.30 18.31
C SER A 83 -6.12 -55.02 19.05
N TRP A 84 -6.36 -55.13 20.36
CA TRP A 84 -6.72 -54.00 21.20
C TRP A 84 -5.60 -52.97 21.33
N SER A 85 -4.35 -53.42 21.47
CA SER A 85 -3.19 -52.52 21.52
C SER A 85 -3.08 -51.66 20.27
N TYR A 86 -3.23 -52.25 19.06
CA TYR A 86 -3.22 -51.46 17.83
C TYR A 86 -4.43 -50.53 17.70
N ALA A 87 -5.61 -50.95 18.17
CA ALA A 87 -6.79 -50.09 18.18
C ALA A 87 -6.60 -48.88 19.12
N ILE A 88 -6.05 -49.08 20.32
CA ILE A 88 -5.74 -48.01 21.28
C ILE A 88 -4.69 -47.04 20.72
N LEU A 89 -3.62 -47.57 20.11
CA LEU A 89 -2.58 -46.75 19.47
C LEU A 89 -3.13 -45.92 18.30
N ALA A 90 -3.95 -46.54 17.43
CA ALA A 90 -4.57 -45.83 16.32
C ALA A 90 -5.59 -44.77 16.78
N ALA A 91 -6.39 -45.07 17.81
CA ALA A 91 -7.30 -44.10 18.44
C ALA A 91 -6.53 -42.90 19.04
N GLN A 92 -5.40 -43.15 19.71
CA GLN A 92 -4.50 -42.10 20.17
C GLN A 92 -4.00 -41.22 19.02
N GLY A 93 -3.60 -41.83 17.91
CA GLY A 93 -3.15 -41.11 16.71
C GLY A 93 -4.24 -40.21 16.10
N LEU A 94 -5.50 -40.66 16.10
CA LEU A 94 -6.64 -39.86 15.64
C LEU A 94 -6.96 -38.68 16.56
N LEU A 95 -6.77 -38.83 17.86
CA LEU A 95 -7.07 -37.83 18.89
C LEU A 95 -5.94 -36.81 19.12
N GLU A 96 -4.71 -37.10 18.68
CA GLU A 96 -3.55 -36.21 18.74
C GLU A 96 -3.81 -34.82 18.11
N PRO A 97 -4.39 -34.70 16.89
CA PRO A 97 -4.69 -33.41 16.29
C PRO A 97 -5.91 -32.68 16.89
N CYS A 98 -6.80 -33.39 17.59
CA CYS A 98 -8.04 -32.83 18.11
C CYS A 98 -7.80 -31.83 19.25
N ASP A 99 -8.65 -30.81 19.34
CA ASP A 99 -8.61 -29.85 20.42
C ASP A 99 -8.96 -30.52 21.77
N PRO A 100 -8.10 -30.47 22.81
CA PRO A 100 -8.42 -30.95 24.16
C PRO A 100 -9.69 -30.34 24.77
N ALA A 101 -10.02 -29.09 24.42
CA ALA A 101 -11.14 -28.37 25.01
C ALA A 101 -12.49 -28.79 24.40
N ASP A 102 -12.47 -29.49 23.28
CA ASP A 102 -13.67 -30.00 22.63
C ASP A 102 -14.33 -31.12 23.46
N PRO A 103 -15.63 -31.03 23.80
CA PRO A 103 -16.30 -32.02 24.63
C PRO A 103 -16.26 -33.45 24.06
N GLU A 104 -16.28 -33.59 22.74
CA GLU A 104 -16.25 -34.89 22.10
C GLU A 104 -14.85 -35.50 22.10
N ALA A 105 -13.83 -34.70 21.79
CA ALA A 105 -12.44 -35.12 21.94
C ALA A 105 -12.11 -35.45 23.41
N ALA A 106 -12.62 -34.69 24.38
CA ALA A 106 -12.47 -34.95 25.81
C ALA A 106 -13.13 -36.27 26.22
N THR A 107 -14.34 -36.54 25.72
CA THR A 107 -15.03 -37.83 25.95
C THR A 107 -14.24 -39.00 25.38
N ALA A 108 -13.75 -38.88 24.14
CA ALA A 108 -12.93 -39.91 23.51
C ALA A 108 -11.60 -40.14 24.25
N ARG A 109 -10.98 -39.09 24.77
CA ARG A 109 -9.77 -39.19 25.61
C ARG A 109 -10.05 -39.87 26.95
N GLY A 110 -11.19 -39.60 27.58
CA GLY A 110 -11.60 -40.32 28.79
C GLY A 110 -11.76 -41.83 28.55
N LEU A 111 -12.31 -42.22 27.39
CA LEU A 111 -12.37 -43.63 26.97
C LEU A 111 -10.97 -44.20 26.65
N LEU A 112 -10.08 -43.39 26.07
CA LEU A 112 -8.72 -43.79 25.74
C LEU A 112 -7.93 -44.15 27.00
N GLU A 113 -8.00 -43.30 28.03
CA GLU A 113 -7.30 -43.56 29.29
C GLU A 113 -7.85 -44.82 29.99
N ARG A 114 -9.18 -44.99 30.03
CA ARG A 114 -9.79 -46.22 30.58
C ARG A 114 -9.34 -47.48 29.84
N ALA A 115 -9.27 -47.43 28.51
CA ALA A 115 -8.83 -48.56 27.69
C ALA A 115 -7.34 -48.87 27.90
N ARG A 116 -6.50 -47.83 28.06
CA ARG A 116 -5.08 -47.98 28.39
C ARG A 116 -4.88 -48.62 29.76
N GLU A 117 -5.52 -48.08 30.80
CA GLU A 117 -5.41 -48.62 32.16
C GLU A 117 -5.78 -50.11 32.20
N ALA A 118 -6.85 -50.49 31.51
CA ALA A 118 -7.27 -51.89 31.42
C ALA A 118 -6.23 -52.78 30.71
N LEU A 119 -5.62 -52.28 29.63
CA LEU A 119 -4.55 -52.98 28.91
C LEU A 119 -3.30 -53.19 29.80
N PHE A 120 -2.85 -52.14 30.48
CA PHE A 120 -1.65 -52.17 31.33
C PHE A 120 -1.80 -53.04 32.57
N HIS A 121 -2.97 -53.01 33.22
CA HIS A 121 -3.22 -53.81 34.41
C HIS A 121 -3.62 -55.27 34.11
N GLY A 122 -3.64 -55.66 32.83
CA GLY A 122 -4.03 -57.00 32.40
C GLY A 122 -5.50 -57.33 32.75
N ALA A 123 -6.33 -56.30 32.94
CA ALA A 123 -7.76 -56.48 33.14
C ALA A 123 -8.40 -56.83 31.79
N SER A 124 -9.46 -57.64 31.81
CA SER A 124 -10.28 -57.86 30.61
C SER A 124 -10.85 -56.51 30.18
N ILE A 125 -10.42 -56.02 29.03
CA ILE A 125 -11.05 -54.85 28.40
C ILE A 125 -12.45 -55.29 27.99
N ASP A 126 -13.46 -54.50 28.36
CA ASP A 126 -14.82 -54.70 27.85
C ASP A 126 -14.85 -54.30 26.36
N ASP A 127 -15.26 -55.23 25.49
CA ASP A 127 -15.42 -54.99 24.05
C ASP A 127 -16.38 -53.83 23.75
N VAL A 128 -17.27 -53.48 24.69
CA VAL A 128 -18.09 -52.26 24.62
C VAL A 128 -17.21 -51.01 24.73
N VAL A 129 -16.29 -50.96 25.71
CA VAL A 129 -15.40 -49.81 25.93
C VAL A 129 -14.50 -49.55 24.73
N LEU A 130 -13.96 -50.61 24.11
CA LEU A 130 -13.13 -50.45 22.92
C LEU A 130 -13.93 -50.00 21.69
N ARG A 131 -15.14 -50.54 21.48
CA ARG A 131 -16.02 -50.09 20.39
C ARG A 131 -16.43 -48.63 20.58
N ASP A 132 -16.75 -48.23 21.80
CA ASP A 132 -17.09 -46.85 22.14
C ASP A 132 -15.89 -45.91 21.94
N LEU A 133 -14.69 -46.33 22.35
CA LEU A 133 -13.45 -45.57 22.11
C LEU A 133 -13.23 -45.33 20.61
N VAL A 134 -13.33 -46.37 19.79
CA VAL A 134 -13.13 -46.23 18.33
C VAL A 134 -14.14 -45.26 17.75
N ARG A 135 -15.43 -45.48 18.00
CA ARG A 135 -16.50 -44.62 17.49
C ARG A 135 -16.32 -43.17 17.93
N ALA A 136 -15.96 -42.95 19.20
CA ALA A 136 -15.72 -41.62 19.73
C ALA A 136 -14.49 -40.96 19.10
N SER A 137 -13.43 -41.71 18.85
CA SER A 137 -12.19 -41.21 18.24
C SER A 137 -12.38 -40.83 16.77
N GLU A 138 -13.04 -41.67 15.98
CA GLU A 138 -13.39 -41.38 14.59
C GLU A 138 -14.33 -40.18 14.48
N GLY A 139 -15.34 -40.12 15.36
CA GLY A 139 -16.27 -39.00 15.44
C GLY A 139 -15.56 -37.68 15.77
N ALA A 140 -14.72 -37.67 16.81
CA ALA A 140 -13.95 -36.50 17.19
C ALA A 140 -12.98 -36.04 16.09
N HIS A 141 -12.28 -36.97 15.44
CA HIS A 141 -11.37 -36.66 14.33
C HIS A 141 -12.10 -36.08 13.12
N SER A 142 -13.23 -36.68 12.73
CA SER A 142 -14.03 -36.23 11.59
C SER A 142 -14.57 -34.81 11.82
N ARG A 143 -15.09 -34.53 13.02
CA ARG A 143 -15.56 -33.19 13.40
C ARG A 143 -14.44 -32.17 13.45
N GLU A 144 -13.26 -32.57 13.93
CA GLU A 144 -12.11 -31.69 13.88
C GLU A 144 -11.73 -31.31 12.45
N ALA A 145 -11.73 -32.29 11.53
CA ALA A 145 -11.47 -32.02 10.12
C ALA A 145 -12.52 -31.09 9.50
N GLU A 146 -13.80 -31.22 9.86
CA GLU A 146 -14.86 -30.29 9.46
C GLU A 146 -14.62 -28.88 10.01
N ARG A 147 -14.35 -28.73 11.31
CA ARG A 147 -14.05 -27.42 11.93
C ARG A 147 -12.86 -26.72 11.29
N VAL A 148 -11.80 -27.46 10.96
CA VAL A 148 -10.63 -26.88 10.28
C VAL A 148 -10.98 -26.39 8.86
N ARG A 149 -11.89 -27.07 8.14
CA ARG A 149 -12.40 -26.59 6.86
C ARG A 149 -13.30 -25.35 7.02
N ASP A 150 -14.07 -25.27 8.09
CA ASP A 150 -14.86 -24.08 8.40
C ASP A 150 -13.94 -22.89 8.69
N HIS A 151 -12.86 -23.10 9.47
CA HIS A 151 -11.85 -22.08 9.70
C HIS A 151 -11.19 -21.60 8.41
N LEU A 152 -10.88 -22.47 7.45
CA LEU A 152 -10.37 -22.09 6.13
C LEU A 152 -11.32 -21.12 5.41
N ALA A 153 -12.63 -21.39 5.44
CA ALA A 153 -13.63 -20.55 4.80
C ALA A 153 -13.81 -19.20 5.53
N LEU A 154 -13.99 -19.23 6.85
CA LEU A 154 -14.19 -18.05 7.68
C LEU A 154 -12.99 -17.09 7.60
N THR A 155 -11.77 -17.62 7.67
CA THR A 155 -10.55 -16.80 7.57
C THR A 155 -10.39 -16.19 6.19
N ARG A 156 -10.73 -16.91 5.12
CA ARG A 156 -10.73 -16.34 3.77
C ARG A 156 -11.69 -15.15 3.66
N ASP A 157 -12.87 -15.27 4.26
CA ASP A 157 -13.86 -14.20 4.21
C ASP A 157 -13.42 -12.98 5.06
N ALA A 158 -12.82 -13.21 6.24
CA ALA A 158 -12.20 -12.14 7.05
C ALA A 158 -11.06 -11.42 6.30
N ILE A 159 -10.19 -12.16 5.59
CA ILE A 159 -9.14 -11.58 4.74
C ILE A 159 -9.75 -10.71 3.63
N ARG A 160 -10.83 -11.16 3.00
CA ARG A 160 -11.54 -10.39 1.96
C ARG A 160 -12.16 -9.11 2.52
N GLU A 161 -12.76 -9.17 3.71
CA GLU A 161 -13.30 -7.99 4.37
C GLU A 161 -12.22 -6.96 4.68
N ALA A 162 -11.08 -7.40 5.21
CA ALA A 162 -9.91 -6.54 5.43
C ALA A 162 -9.40 -5.94 4.10
N ALA A 163 -9.33 -6.74 3.04
CA ALA A 163 -8.90 -6.31 1.70
C ALA A 163 -9.84 -5.24 1.10
N ASN A 164 -11.15 -5.41 1.26
CA ASN A 164 -12.15 -4.47 0.76
C ASN A 164 -12.07 -3.10 1.46
N LEU A 165 -11.54 -3.04 2.68
CA LEU A 165 -11.23 -1.79 3.38
C LEU A 165 -9.89 -1.17 2.95
N GLY A 166 -9.14 -1.84 2.07
CA GLY A 166 -7.81 -1.46 1.63
C GLY A 166 -6.71 -1.72 2.66
N ALA A 167 -6.94 -2.65 3.60
CA ALA A 167 -5.91 -3.05 4.57
C ALA A 167 -4.82 -3.92 3.91
N SER A 168 -3.63 -3.92 4.50
CA SER A 168 -2.53 -4.80 4.06
C SER A 168 -2.76 -6.23 4.56
N ILE A 169 -3.06 -7.15 3.63
CA ILE A 169 -3.45 -8.53 3.95
C ILE A 169 -2.32 -9.57 3.77
N ALA A 170 -1.14 -9.15 3.30
CA ALA A 170 -0.09 -10.09 2.86
C ALA A 170 0.27 -11.14 3.92
N LEU A 171 0.45 -10.71 5.18
CA LEU A 171 0.80 -11.63 6.28
C LEU A 171 -0.34 -12.61 6.61
N ALA A 172 -1.58 -12.16 6.52
CA ALA A 172 -2.75 -13.00 6.74
C ALA A 172 -2.91 -14.04 5.61
N GLU A 173 -2.73 -13.62 4.36
CA GLU A 173 -2.75 -14.52 3.20
C GLU A 173 -1.65 -15.58 3.25
N ASP A 174 -0.43 -15.20 3.65
CA ASP A 174 0.67 -16.15 3.77
C ASP A 174 0.40 -17.20 4.85
N ALA A 175 -0.14 -16.80 6.00
CA ALA A 175 -0.55 -17.73 7.06
C ALA A 175 -1.69 -18.64 6.59
N TRP A 176 -2.67 -18.09 5.88
CA TRP A 176 -3.78 -18.85 5.31
C TRP A 176 -3.33 -19.90 4.29
N LYS A 177 -2.41 -19.55 3.38
CA LYS A 177 -1.81 -20.48 2.41
C LYS A 177 -1.03 -21.60 3.11
N ARG A 178 -0.24 -21.28 4.13
CA ARG A 178 0.44 -22.30 4.96
C ARG A 178 -0.56 -23.25 5.63
N GLY A 179 -1.68 -22.71 6.14
CA GLY A 179 -2.76 -23.50 6.72
C GLY A 179 -3.40 -24.46 5.71
N ALA A 180 -3.65 -23.99 4.49
CA ALA A 180 -4.15 -24.82 3.40
C ALA A 180 -3.18 -25.95 3.04
N ASP A 181 -1.88 -25.67 2.92
CA ASP A 181 -0.85 -26.68 2.68
C ASP A 181 -0.80 -27.74 3.80
N PHE A 182 -1.00 -27.34 5.06
CA PHE A 182 -1.09 -28.28 6.17
C PHE A 182 -2.34 -29.14 6.11
N LEU A 183 -3.48 -28.57 5.73
CA LEU A 183 -4.74 -29.27 5.57
C LEU A 183 -4.66 -30.32 4.45
N ASP A 184 -4.07 -29.98 3.31
CA ASP A 184 -3.85 -30.90 2.18
C ASP A 184 -2.96 -32.09 2.57
N ARG A 185 -2.06 -31.89 3.54
CA ARG A 185 -1.19 -32.93 4.10
C ARG A 185 -1.79 -33.66 5.30
N GLY A 186 -3.07 -33.42 5.64
CA GLY A 186 -3.77 -34.03 6.76
C GLY A 186 -3.29 -33.59 8.15
N ARG A 187 -2.55 -32.48 8.24
CA ARG A 187 -2.02 -31.95 9.52
C ARG A 187 -3.00 -30.98 10.17
N LEU A 188 -4.12 -31.51 10.67
CA LEU A 188 -5.26 -30.71 11.15
C LEU A 188 -4.88 -29.70 12.23
N ARG A 189 -4.09 -30.08 13.23
CA ARG A 189 -3.65 -29.15 14.29
C ARG A 189 -2.84 -27.96 13.76
N ALA A 190 -1.86 -28.22 12.90
CA ALA A 190 -1.02 -27.17 12.32
C ALA A 190 -1.82 -26.27 11.37
N ALA A 191 -2.79 -26.85 10.63
CA ALA A 191 -3.73 -26.11 9.81
C ALA A 191 -4.59 -25.17 10.67
N ARG A 192 -5.19 -25.68 11.75
CA ARG A 192 -5.98 -24.89 12.72
C ARG A 192 -5.19 -23.71 13.26
N GLU A 193 -4.00 -23.97 13.79
CA GLU A 193 -3.12 -22.92 14.35
C GLU A 193 -2.78 -21.85 13.30
N SER A 194 -2.50 -22.25 12.06
CA SER A 194 -2.22 -21.31 10.96
C SER A 194 -3.43 -20.48 10.55
N PHE A 195 -4.63 -21.07 10.53
CA PHE A 195 -5.87 -20.34 10.25
C PHE A 195 -6.23 -19.36 11.35
N LEU A 196 -6.03 -19.72 12.63
CA LEU A 196 -6.19 -18.79 13.74
C LEU A 196 -5.20 -17.62 13.66
N GLU A 197 -3.94 -17.90 13.32
CA GLU A 197 -2.96 -16.84 13.04
C GLU A 197 -3.44 -15.93 11.90
N ALA A 198 -3.91 -16.50 10.79
CA ALA A 198 -4.40 -15.75 9.64
C ALA A 198 -5.60 -14.84 10.00
N ALA A 199 -6.57 -15.34 10.77
CA ALA A 199 -7.70 -14.56 11.28
C ALA A 199 -7.20 -13.36 12.10
N GLN A 200 -6.34 -13.60 13.09
CA GLN A 200 -5.81 -12.53 13.94
C GLN A 200 -5.09 -11.46 13.12
N ARG A 201 -4.26 -11.86 12.15
CA ARG A 201 -3.55 -10.93 11.26
C ARG A 201 -4.50 -10.11 10.39
N ALA A 202 -5.59 -10.70 9.91
CA ALA A 202 -6.60 -9.99 9.13
C ALA A 202 -7.34 -8.96 9.99
N ASP A 203 -7.72 -9.35 11.21
CA ASP A 203 -8.39 -8.45 12.16
C ASP A 203 -7.50 -7.29 12.60
N ASP A 204 -6.22 -7.57 12.90
CA ASP A 204 -5.23 -6.55 13.26
C ASP A 204 -5.03 -5.56 12.10
N ALA A 205 -4.89 -6.07 10.86
CA ALA A 205 -4.74 -5.24 9.67
C ALA A 205 -5.98 -4.36 9.43
N ARG A 206 -7.17 -4.93 9.59
CA ARG A 206 -8.44 -4.21 9.50
C ARG A 206 -8.54 -3.10 10.56
N ALA A 207 -8.27 -3.42 11.82
CA ALA A 207 -8.33 -2.45 12.93
C ALA A 207 -7.28 -1.34 12.77
N HIS A 208 -6.09 -1.67 12.25
CA HIS A 208 -5.09 -0.68 11.91
C HIS A 208 -5.56 0.26 10.80
N ARG A 209 -6.11 -0.30 9.71
CA ARG A 209 -6.61 0.49 8.58
C ARG A 209 -7.75 1.43 8.96
N ILE A 210 -8.65 0.98 9.83
CA ILE A 210 -9.74 1.81 10.37
C ILE A 210 -9.15 3.04 11.10
N ARG A 211 -8.18 2.82 11.99
CA ARG A 211 -7.51 3.91 12.72
C ARG A 211 -6.82 4.89 11.77
N GLU A 212 -6.10 4.41 10.76
CA GLU A 212 -5.47 5.29 9.76
C GLU A 212 -6.50 6.18 9.04
N VAL A 213 -7.66 5.62 8.68
CA VAL A 213 -8.73 6.38 8.02
C VAL A 213 -9.27 7.46 8.97
N GLU A 214 -9.52 7.11 10.23
CA GLU A 214 -10.00 8.07 11.24
C GLU A 214 -8.98 9.18 11.51
N ASP A 215 -7.70 8.83 11.66
CA ASP A 215 -6.61 9.79 11.87
C ASP A 215 -6.43 10.74 10.66
N SER A 216 -6.68 10.24 9.44
CA SER A 216 -6.56 11.05 8.22
C SER A 216 -7.61 12.17 8.10
N VAL A 217 -8.72 12.10 8.84
CA VAL A 217 -9.78 13.12 8.82
C VAL A 217 -9.22 14.50 9.19
N GLY A 218 -8.38 14.55 10.23
CA GLY A 218 -7.75 15.79 10.70
C GLY A 218 -6.77 16.34 9.65
N SER A 219 -5.86 15.50 9.17
CA SER A 219 -4.85 15.89 8.18
C SER A 219 -5.48 16.43 6.88
N VAL A 220 -6.56 15.81 6.38
CA VAL A 220 -7.25 16.29 5.18
C VAL A 220 -7.93 17.64 5.43
N SER A 221 -8.48 17.85 6.63
CA SER A 221 -9.05 19.16 7.03
C SER A 221 -7.98 20.26 6.97
N ASP A 222 -6.77 19.98 7.47
CA ASP A 222 -5.66 20.93 7.44
C ASP A 222 -5.24 21.27 6.01
N HIS A 223 -5.19 20.27 5.11
CA HIS A 223 -4.89 20.49 3.70
C HIS A 223 -5.95 21.36 2.99
N ILE A 224 -7.23 21.14 3.29
CA ILE A 224 -8.33 21.97 2.78
C ILE A 224 -8.19 23.41 3.27
N GLU A 225 -7.89 23.61 4.55
CA GLU A 225 -7.69 24.94 5.13
C GLU A 225 -6.48 25.66 4.52
N LEU A 226 -5.35 24.98 4.37
CA LEU A 226 -4.16 25.52 3.70
C LEU A 226 -4.45 25.94 2.26
N ALA A 227 -5.17 25.11 1.51
CA ALA A 227 -5.57 25.42 0.14
C ALA A 227 -6.53 26.63 0.08
N ARG A 228 -7.45 26.75 1.05
CA ARG A 228 -8.34 27.91 1.19
C ARG A 228 -7.56 29.20 1.47
N ASN A 229 -6.55 29.12 2.35
CA ASN A 229 -5.71 30.26 2.73
C ASN A 229 -4.90 30.84 1.57
N VAL A 230 -4.56 30.01 0.56
CA VAL A 230 -3.93 30.49 -0.68
C VAL A 230 -4.94 30.94 -1.76
N GLY A 231 -6.24 30.95 -1.44
CA GLY A 231 -7.31 31.42 -2.32
C GLY A 231 -7.85 30.37 -3.29
N ALA A 232 -7.66 29.08 -3.03
CA ALA A 232 -8.23 28.02 -3.85
C ALA A 232 -9.73 27.80 -3.54
N GLU A 233 -10.52 27.46 -4.56
CA GLU A 233 -11.93 27.09 -4.38
C GLU A 233 -12.04 25.65 -3.85
N MET A 234 -12.51 25.49 -2.61
CA MET A 234 -12.45 24.22 -1.88
C MET A 234 -13.80 23.50 -1.71
N ARG A 235 -14.89 24.00 -2.31
CA ARG A 235 -16.24 23.50 -2.06
C ARG A 235 -16.39 21.99 -2.27
N GLU A 236 -15.89 21.46 -3.38
CA GLU A 236 -15.96 20.01 -3.69
C GLU A 236 -15.13 19.18 -2.70
N ALA A 237 -13.97 19.67 -2.27
CA ALA A 237 -13.14 18.97 -1.28
C ALA A 237 -13.79 18.97 0.12
N GLU A 238 -14.46 20.08 0.49
CA GLU A 238 -15.22 20.21 1.73
C GLU A 238 -16.46 19.30 1.75
N GLU A 239 -17.18 19.21 0.63
CA GLU A 239 -18.32 18.29 0.45
C GLU A 239 -17.86 16.84 0.65
N LEU A 240 -16.80 16.41 -0.04
CA LEU A 240 -16.23 15.06 0.11
C LEU A 240 -15.72 14.79 1.53
N HIS A 241 -15.11 15.77 2.21
CA HIS A 241 -14.68 15.63 3.60
C HIS A 241 -15.86 15.49 4.56
N ALA A 242 -16.96 16.19 4.32
CA ALA A 242 -18.19 16.03 5.08
C ALA A 242 -18.83 14.65 4.85
N GLU A 243 -18.92 14.20 3.60
CA GLU A 243 -19.39 12.86 3.25
C GLU A 243 -18.54 11.77 3.91
N ALA A 244 -17.21 11.92 3.90
CA ALA A 244 -16.31 10.98 4.56
C ALA A 244 -16.59 10.86 6.07
N ARG A 245 -16.84 11.99 6.76
CA ARG A 245 -17.20 11.97 8.19
C ARG A 245 -18.52 11.26 8.44
N THR A 246 -19.50 11.43 7.55
CA THR A 246 -20.77 10.70 7.65
C THR A 246 -20.59 9.20 7.41
N ALA A 247 -19.75 8.81 6.44
CA ALA A 247 -19.41 7.41 6.18
C ALA A 247 -18.68 6.75 7.36
N ILE A 248 -17.75 7.47 8.02
CA ILE A 248 -17.10 6.99 9.26
C ILE A 248 -18.14 6.77 10.36
N ALA A 249 -19.06 7.72 10.57
CA ALA A 249 -20.11 7.58 11.57
C ALA A 249 -21.05 6.38 11.27
N ALA A 250 -21.20 6.00 10.00
CA ALA A 250 -21.95 4.82 9.57
C ALA A 250 -21.12 3.51 9.62
N GLY A 251 -19.82 3.57 9.94
CA GLY A 251 -18.92 2.40 9.95
C GLY A 251 -18.38 1.99 8.57
N GLU A 252 -18.61 2.80 7.54
CA GLU A 252 -18.21 2.53 6.15
C GLU A 252 -16.76 3.02 5.88
N HIS A 253 -15.79 2.54 6.67
CA HIS A 253 -14.41 3.05 6.67
C HIS A 253 -13.68 2.91 5.32
N GLY A 254 -14.02 1.88 4.52
CA GLY A 254 -13.47 1.72 3.17
C GLY A 254 -13.87 2.86 2.25
N HIS A 255 -15.18 3.16 2.22
CA HIS A 255 -15.73 4.27 1.43
C HIS A 255 -15.21 5.63 1.93
N ALA A 256 -15.19 5.83 3.25
CA ALA A 256 -14.64 7.03 3.85
C ALA A 256 -13.17 7.28 3.47
N GLY A 257 -12.33 6.24 3.49
CA GLY A 257 -10.93 6.35 3.11
C GLY A 257 -10.74 6.81 1.65
N ASP A 258 -11.60 6.37 0.74
CA ASP A 258 -11.56 6.79 -0.66
C ASP A 258 -12.02 8.24 -0.86
N LEU A 259 -13.07 8.65 -0.13
CA LEU A 259 -13.54 10.03 -0.10
C LEU A 259 -12.45 10.98 0.42
N LEU A 260 -11.79 10.62 1.53
CA LEU A 260 -10.69 11.41 2.10
C LEU A 260 -9.52 11.56 1.13
N LYS A 261 -9.07 10.47 0.49
CA LYS A 261 -8.02 10.52 -0.55
C LYS A 261 -8.41 11.39 -1.75
N ARG A 262 -9.70 11.47 -2.09
CA ARG A 262 -10.17 12.35 -3.17
C ARG A 262 -10.19 13.81 -2.73
N ALA A 263 -10.70 14.09 -1.54
CA ALA A 263 -10.72 15.43 -0.95
C ALA A 263 -9.31 16.01 -0.82
N GLU A 264 -8.37 15.21 -0.30
CA GLU A 264 -6.95 15.58 -0.17
C GLU A 264 -6.33 15.95 -1.53
N ARG A 265 -6.51 15.08 -2.54
CA ARG A 265 -5.99 15.34 -3.90
C ARG A 265 -6.57 16.60 -4.51
N LEU A 266 -7.85 16.89 -4.31
CA LEU A 266 -8.48 18.12 -4.78
C LEU A 266 -7.91 19.35 -4.07
N ALA A 267 -7.74 19.28 -2.75
CA ALA A 267 -7.16 20.36 -1.96
C ALA A 267 -5.73 20.67 -2.41
N MET A 268 -4.86 19.65 -2.50
CA MET A 268 -3.47 19.82 -2.96
C MET A 268 -3.40 20.37 -4.39
N LYS A 269 -4.23 19.86 -5.30
CA LYS A 269 -4.29 20.35 -6.69
C LYS A 269 -4.77 21.79 -6.78
N GLY A 270 -5.76 22.17 -5.99
CA GLY A 270 -6.26 23.54 -5.90
C GLY A 270 -5.19 24.49 -5.37
N GLN A 271 -4.51 24.10 -4.29
CA GLN A 271 -3.38 24.84 -3.72
C GLN A 271 -2.27 25.06 -4.75
N GLN A 272 -1.82 23.99 -5.41
CA GLN A 272 -0.75 24.07 -6.41
C GLN A 272 -1.10 25.02 -7.56
N LYS A 273 -2.32 24.93 -8.09
CA LYS A 273 -2.78 25.83 -9.16
C LYS A 273 -2.75 27.31 -8.75
N GLN A 274 -3.12 27.63 -7.51
CA GLN A 274 -3.09 29.02 -7.05
C GLN A 274 -1.66 29.52 -6.86
N ILE A 275 -0.77 28.68 -6.34
CA ILE A 275 0.66 29.00 -6.22
C ILE A 275 1.26 29.27 -7.60
N GLU A 276 1.02 28.39 -8.57
CA GLU A 276 1.49 28.57 -9.96
C GLU A 276 0.96 29.87 -10.58
N ARG A 277 -0.33 30.18 -10.39
CA ARG A 277 -0.94 31.43 -10.86
C ARG A 277 -0.31 32.66 -10.22
N ALA A 278 -0.01 32.60 -8.92
CA ALA A 278 0.65 33.69 -8.21
C ALA A 278 2.08 33.93 -8.72
N ILE A 279 2.82 32.86 -9.01
CA ILE A 279 4.17 32.93 -9.61
C ILE A 279 4.09 33.57 -11.01
N GLN A 280 3.19 33.10 -11.87
CA GLN A 280 3.02 33.66 -13.22
C GLN A 280 2.65 35.15 -13.19
N LEU A 281 1.76 35.55 -12.27
CA LEU A 281 1.40 36.96 -12.11
C LEU A 281 2.61 37.79 -11.70
N ARG A 282 3.41 37.29 -10.74
CA ARG A 282 4.63 37.94 -10.29
C ARG A 282 5.64 38.10 -11.43
N GLU A 283 5.90 37.05 -12.19
CA GLU A 283 6.81 37.08 -13.35
C GLU A 283 6.34 38.08 -14.40
N ALA A 284 5.04 38.11 -14.72
CA ALA A 284 4.48 39.08 -15.66
C ALA A 284 4.65 40.53 -15.18
N GLN A 285 4.50 40.81 -13.88
CA GLN A 285 4.74 42.14 -13.32
C GLN A 285 6.22 42.53 -13.39
N VAL A 286 7.14 41.59 -13.12
CA VAL A 286 8.59 41.82 -13.22
C VAL A 286 9.00 42.10 -14.66
N GLU A 287 8.51 41.32 -15.63
CA GLU A 287 8.80 41.54 -17.05
C GLU A 287 8.24 42.88 -17.54
N LYS A 288 7.04 43.27 -17.09
CA LYS A 288 6.49 44.60 -17.37
C LYS A 288 7.38 45.72 -16.81
N ALA A 289 7.86 45.58 -15.57
CA ALA A 289 8.77 46.55 -14.98
C ALA A 289 10.08 46.64 -15.77
N ARG A 290 10.70 45.50 -16.13
CA ARG A 290 11.93 45.44 -16.94
C ARG A 290 11.76 46.09 -18.32
N ALA A 291 10.64 45.86 -18.99
CA ALA A 291 10.35 46.48 -20.28
C ALA A 291 10.33 48.02 -20.18
N ILE A 292 9.74 48.57 -19.12
CA ILE A 292 9.76 50.01 -18.85
C ILE A 292 11.19 50.51 -18.64
N LEU A 293 11.99 49.82 -17.83
CA LEU A 293 13.39 50.21 -17.59
C LEU A 293 14.21 50.27 -18.88
N ILE A 294 14.04 49.28 -19.76
CA ILE A 294 14.71 49.21 -21.07
C ILE A 294 14.24 50.36 -21.98
N ALA A 295 12.96 50.72 -21.93
CA ALA A 295 12.40 51.79 -22.77
C ALA A 295 12.89 53.19 -22.36
N CYS A 296 13.21 53.44 -21.10
CA CYS A 296 13.70 54.73 -20.63
C CYS A 296 15.17 55.02 -21.02
N GLU A 297 15.98 53.98 -21.21
CA GLU A 297 17.42 54.07 -21.54
C GLU A 297 17.76 54.94 -22.78
N PRO A 298 17.09 54.81 -23.95
CA PRO A 298 17.38 55.67 -25.11
C PRO A 298 17.06 57.14 -24.87
N VAL A 299 16.00 57.45 -24.11
CA VAL A 299 15.62 58.83 -23.78
C VAL A 299 16.68 59.48 -22.90
N LEU A 300 17.21 58.75 -21.93
CA LEU A 300 18.31 59.22 -21.07
C LEU A 300 19.55 59.59 -21.89
N LYS A 301 19.97 58.69 -22.79
CA LYS A 301 21.12 58.94 -23.68
C LYS A 301 20.92 60.17 -24.55
N GLU A 302 19.70 60.41 -25.00
CA GLU A 302 19.37 61.61 -25.76
C GLU A 302 19.36 62.88 -24.89
N ALA A 303 18.73 62.86 -23.71
CA ALA A 303 18.73 64.00 -22.81
C ALA A 303 20.15 64.49 -22.49
N GLU A 304 21.05 63.56 -22.20
CA GLU A 304 22.47 63.84 -21.91
C GLU A 304 23.18 64.50 -23.09
N SER A 305 22.86 64.08 -24.31
CA SER A 305 23.43 64.66 -25.52
C SER A 305 23.01 66.11 -25.77
N TYR A 306 21.92 66.53 -25.14
CA TYR A 306 21.40 67.90 -25.18
C TYR A 306 21.76 68.70 -23.94
N ASP A 307 22.57 68.15 -23.03
CA ASP A 307 22.92 68.73 -21.74
C ASP A 307 21.70 69.00 -20.84
N LEU A 308 20.60 68.26 -21.05
CA LEU A 308 19.44 68.24 -20.16
C LEU A 308 19.77 67.41 -18.91
N ASN A 309 19.04 67.61 -17.81
CA ASN A 309 19.32 66.92 -16.54
C ASN A 309 18.46 65.64 -16.36
N PRO A 310 19.04 64.43 -16.56
CA PRO A 310 18.32 63.16 -16.35
C PRO A 310 18.31 62.62 -14.90
N ALA A 311 18.76 63.39 -13.89
CA ALA A 311 19.06 62.85 -12.56
C ALA A 311 17.85 62.18 -11.87
N GLU A 312 16.64 62.74 -12.02
CA GLU A 312 15.41 62.19 -11.44
C GLU A 312 15.11 60.79 -12.02
N VAL A 313 15.12 60.67 -13.36
CA VAL A 313 14.86 59.41 -14.07
C VAL A 313 15.91 58.36 -13.70
N ARG A 314 17.20 58.70 -13.68
CA ARG A 314 18.27 57.77 -13.29
C ARG A 314 18.12 57.24 -11.87
N THR A 315 17.69 58.11 -10.94
CA THR A 315 17.47 57.73 -9.54
C THR A 315 16.33 56.72 -9.44
N LEU A 316 15.20 56.98 -10.12
CA LEU A 316 14.04 56.08 -10.14
C LEU A 316 14.34 54.74 -10.82
N LEU A 317 15.10 54.74 -11.93
CA LEU A 317 15.51 53.49 -12.59
C LEU A 317 16.43 52.65 -11.69
N ARG A 318 17.39 53.28 -10.99
CA ARG A 318 18.25 52.57 -10.03
C ARG A 318 17.43 52.00 -8.88
N GLN A 319 16.53 52.78 -8.28
CA GLN A 319 15.64 52.31 -7.22
C GLN A 319 14.76 51.14 -7.70
N ALA A 320 14.22 51.21 -8.91
CA ALA A 320 13.45 50.12 -9.50
C ALA A 320 14.30 48.84 -9.66
N GLN A 321 15.53 48.94 -10.18
CA GLN A 321 16.43 47.79 -10.31
C GLN A 321 16.81 47.19 -8.96
N ASP A 322 17.15 48.03 -7.97
CA ASP A 322 17.54 47.56 -6.64
C ASP A 322 16.39 46.80 -5.95
N VAL A 323 15.16 47.32 -6.06
CA VAL A 323 13.97 46.73 -5.43
C VAL A 323 13.54 45.44 -6.17
N LEU A 324 13.62 45.42 -7.51
CA LEU A 324 13.40 44.19 -8.29
C LEU A 324 14.44 43.11 -7.97
N THR A 325 15.71 43.48 -7.79
CA THR A 325 16.79 42.54 -7.43
C THR A 325 16.57 41.95 -6.03
N LYS A 326 15.98 42.72 -5.11
CA LYS A 326 15.56 42.25 -3.77
C LYS A 326 14.29 41.39 -3.79
N GLY A 327 13.63 41.24 -4.93
CA GLY A 327 12.47 40.37 -5.12
C GLY A 327 11.10 41.02 -4.84
N ASP A 328 11.05 42.31 -4.46
CA ASP A 328 9.81 43.07 -4.32
C ASP A 328 9.34 43.59 -5.68
N TYR A 329 8.49 42.81 -6.32
CA TYR A 329 7.99 43.11 -7.66
C TYR A 329 6.98 44.28 -7.70
N LEU A 330 6.22 44.49 -6.62
CA LEU A 330 5.24 45.60 -6.55
C LEU A 330 5.95 46.93 -6.39
N GLY A 331 6.92 47.00 -5.46
CA GLY A 331 7.77 48.18 -5.29
C GLY A 331 8.56 48.47 -6.57
N GLY A 332 9.17 47.44 -7.16
CA GLY A 332 9.91 47.54 -8.41
C GLY A 332 9.08 48.09 -9.59
N LEU A 333 7.86 47.57 -9.76
CA LEU A 333 6.94 48.06 -10.80
C LEU A 333 6.49 49.51 -10.55
N THR A 334 6.29 49.90 -9.30
CA THR A 334 5.90 51.26 -8.92
C THR A 334 7.00 52.25 -9.28
N PHE A 335 8.26 51.97 -8.91
CA PHE A 335 9.40 52.80 -9.29
C PHE A 335 9.61 52.84 -10.81
N ALA A 336 9.40 51.72 -11.51
CA ALA A 336 9.47 51.69 -12.96
C ALA A 336 8.44 52.62 -13.62
N ARG A 337 7.17 52.59 -13.17
CA ARG A 337 6.13 53.52 -13.68
C ARG A 337 6.44 54.98 -13.37
N ASN A 338 6.94 55.28 -12.18
CA ASN A 338 7.35 56.64 -11.84
C ASN A 338 8.52 57.11 -12.73
N ALA A 339 9.45 56.20 -13.05
CA ALA A 339 10.53 56.48 -13.99
C ALA A 339 9.98 56.73 -15.41
N GLU A 340 8.98 55.97 -15.86
CA GLU A 340 8.30 56.18 -17.14
C GLU A 340 7.67 57.58 -17.22
N GLU A 341 6.97 57.99 -16.16
CA GLU A 341 6.33 59.31 -16.10
C GLU A 341 7.34 60.46 -16.06
N ALA A 342 8.43 60.30 -15.28
CA ALA A 342 9.55 61.24 -15.31
C ALA A 342 10.24 61.28 -16.69
N THR A 343 10.31 60.14 -17.38
CA THR A 343 10.85 60.04 -18.74
C THR A 343 9.99 60.81 -19.73
N ARG A 344 8.65 60.69 -19.66
CA ARG A 344 7.74 61.47 -20.53
C ARG A 344 7.88 62.98 -20.33
N ARG A 345 8.13 63.44 -19.10
CA ARG A 345 8.44 64.85 -18.83
C ARG A 345 9.75 65.29 -19.49
N LEU A 346 10.76 64.42 -19.46
CA LEU A 346 12.06 64.65 -20.11
C LEU A 346 11.94 64.63 -21.64
N GLU A 347 11.12 63.74 -22.21
CA GLU A 347 10.83 63.69 -23.64
C GLU A 347 10.25 65.02 -24.16
N ALA A 348 9.34 65.64 -23.40
CA ALA A 348 8.80 66.94 -23.76
C ALA A 348 9.89 68.02 -23.86
N GLN A 349 10.86 68.02 -22.93
CA GLN A 349 12.01 68.94 -22.95
C GLN A 349 12.96 68.63 -24.12
N ILE A 350 13.19 67.34 -24.40
CA ILE A 350 13.96 66.88 -25.57
C ILE A 350 13.31 67.38 -26.86
N ASP A 351 11.99 67.31 -26.99
CA ASP A 351 11.26 67.78 -28.17
C ASP A 351 11.33 69.30 -28.35
N ASP A 352 11.36 70.05 -27.25
CA ASP A 352 11.58 71.50 -27.29
C ASP A 352 13.02 71.84 -27.71
N GLU A 353 14.03 71.13 -27.21
CA GLU A 353 15.41 71.26 -27.66
C GLU A 353 15.61 70.85 -29.12
N ARG A 354 14.94 69.78 -29.57
CA ARG A 354 14.90 69.37 -30.99
C ARG A 354 14.36 70.50 -31.86
N ARG A 355 13.30 71.16 -31.42
CA ARG A 355 12.72 72.33 -32.12
C ARG A 355 13.67 73.52 -32.12
N HIS A 356 14.28 73.84 -30.97
CA HIS A 356 15.22 74.96 -30.84
C HIS A 356 16.47 74.78 -31.73
N ARG A 357 17.00 73.55 -31.81
CA ARG A 357 18.19 73.22 -32.61
C ARG A 357 17.87 72.96 -34.10
N GLY A 358 16.61 73.02 -34.51
CA GLY A 358 16.19 72.77 -35.89
C GLY A 358 16.36 71.31 -36.35
N ILE A 359 16.23 70.35 -35.42
CA ILE A 359 16.29 68.91 -35.69
C ILE A 359 14.88 68.30 -35.49
N PRO A 360 13.87 68.68 -36.29
CA PRO A 360 12.54 68.11 -36.13
C PRO A 360 12.51 66.64 -36.56
N LYS A 361 11.84 65.80 -35.77
CA LYS A 361 11.54 64.42 -36.14
C LYS A 361 10.74 64.40 -37.46
N PRO A 362 11.19 63.68 -38.50
CA PRO A 362 10.46 63.60 -39.76
C PRO A 362 9.07 62.99 -39.53
N ARG A 363 8.03 63.69 -39.98
CA ARG A 363 6.64 63.18 -39.92
C ARG A 363 6.32 62.17 -41.02
N SER A 364 7.12 62.18 -42.09
CA SER A 364 7.01 61.26 -43.21
C SER A 364 8.38 61.13 -43.90
N GLY A 365 8.58 60.04 -44.63
CA GLY A 365 9.76 59.86 -45.46
C GLY A 365 9.57 58.71 -46.43
N ILE A 366 10.63 58.39 -47.17
CA ILE A 366 10.63 57.34 -48.17
C ILE A 366 11.78 56.40 -47.82
N CYS A 367 11.51 55.09 -47.77
CA CYS A 367 12.56 54.11 -47.59
C CYS A 367 13.54 54.19 -48.77
N SER A 368 14.83 54.35 -48.49
CA SER A 368 15.88 54.41 -49.52
C SER A 368 16.03 53.10 -50.31
N VAL A 369 15.62 51.96 -49.74
CA VAL A 369 15.78 50.64 -50.33
C VAL A 369 14.57 50.26 -51.19
N CYS A 370 13.35 50.30 -50.63
CA CYS A 370 12.14 49.83 -51.32
C CYS A 370 11.22 50.96 -51.82
N ARG A 371 11.59 52.22 -51.61
CA ARG A 371 10.79 53.42 -51.94
C ARG A 371 9.39 53.50 -51.32
N SER A 372 9.08 52.65 -50.34
CA SER A 372 7.82 52.74 -49.59
C SER A 372 7.76 54.02 -48.74
N ARG A 373 6.57 54.61 -48.67
CA ARG A 373 6.23 55.73 -47.76
C ARG A 373 5.87 55.25 -46.35
N ARG A 374 5.74 53.94 -46.13
CA ARG A 374 5.44 53.34 -44.82
C ARG A 374 6.73 53.16 -44.03
N VAL A 375 7.23 54.29 -43.52
CA VAL A 375 8.42 54.34 -42.65
C VAL A 375 8.03 54.96 -41.32
N THR A 376 8.43 54.30 -40.23
CA THR A 376 8.29 54.81 -38.87
C THR A 376 9.61 55.40 -38.41
N PHE A 377 9.54 56.53 -37.70
CA PHE A 377 10.69 57.18 -37.09
C PHE A 377 10.58 56.99 -35.59
N GLN A 378 11.56 56.31 -35.00
CA GLN A 378 11.67 56.07 -33.57
C GLN A 378 12.46 57.21 -32.90
N ASP A 379 12.21 57.42 -31.60
CA ASP A 379 12.80 58.52 -30.85
C ASP A 379 14.29 58.34 -30.53
N ASP A 380 14.81 57.12 -30.67
CA ASP A 380 16.23 56.79 -30.56
C ASP A 380 17.09 57.26 -31.77
N GLY A 381 16.48 57.97 -32.73
CA GLY A 381 17.15 58.46 -33.95
C GLY A 381 17.21 57.44 -35.09
N TRP A 382 16.59 56.28 -34.92
CA TRP A 382 16.42 55.26 -35.95
C TRP A 382 15.02 55.28 -36.56
N GLY A 383 14.92 54.82 -37.80
CA GLY A 383 13.67 54.65 -38.51
C GLY A 383 13.64 53.25 -39.12
N ARG A 384 12.44 52.70 -39.29
CA ARG A 384 12.25 51.38 -39.89
C ARG A 384 11.23 51.45 -40.99
N CYS A 385 11.51 50.79 -42.11
CA CYS A 385 10.50 50.58 -43.13
C CYS A 385 9.60 49.41 -42.74
N SER A 386 8.29 49.63 -42.77
CA SER A 386 7.28 48.60 -42.46
C SER A 386 7.19 47.52 -43.54
N ASP A 387 7.59 47.83 -44.79
CA ASP A 387 7.43 46.90 -45.91
C ASP A 387 8.68 46.03 -46.16
N CYS A 388 9.89 46.58 -46.03
CA CYS A 388 11.13 45.82 -46.23
C CYS A 388 11.94 45.57 -44.94
N GLY A 389 11.46 46.05 -43.79
CA GLY A 389 12.11 45.87 -42.49
C GLY A 389 13.42 46.66 -42.30
N ASN A 390 13.91 47.36 -43.33
CA ASN A 390 15.18 48.06 -43.30
C ASN A 390 15.21 49.13 -42.20
N ALA A 391 16.21 49.06 -41.32
CA ALA A 391 16.48 50.04 -40.29
C ALA A 391 17.49 51.07 -40.81
N PHE A 392 17.22 52.35 -40.64
CA PHE A 392 18.06 53.44 -41.10
C PHE A 392 18.14 54.54 -40.05
N ARG A 393 19.23 55.29 -40.02
CA ARG A 393 19.35 56.46 -39.16
C ARG A 393 18.76 57.68 -39.85
N TRP A 394 17.74 58.28 -39.26
CA TRP A 394 17.21 59.58 -39.70
C TRP A 394 17.88 60.75 -38.95
N ARG A 395 18.60 60.43 -37.88
CA ARG A 395 19.45 61.36 -37.12
C ARG A 395 20.93 61.01 -37.33
N GLY A 396 21.76 62.02 -37.56
CA GLY A 396 23.22 61.84 -37.68
C GLY A 396 23.86 61.37 -36.38
N ALA A 397 24.99 60.65 -36.46
CA ALA A 397 25.77 60.26 -35.28
C ALA A 397 26.16 61.51 -34.47
N PHE A 398 25.88 61.49 -33.17
CA PHE A 398 26.27 62.57 -32.26
C PHE A 398 27.77 62.83 -32.33
N GLY A 399 28.16 64.10 -32.37
CA GLY A 399 29.53 64.53 -32.05
C GLY A 399 30.33 65.23 -33.15
N LEU A 400 30.08 65.02 -34.43
CA LEU A 400 30.95 65.60 -35.48
C LEU A 400 30.56 67.03 -35.89
N ARG A 401 29.26 67.34 -36.03
CA ARG A 401 28.83 68.68 -36.49
C ARG A 401 28.79 69.76 -35.39
N GLN A 402 28.65 69.38 -34.12
CA GLN A 402 28.73 70.34 -33.00
C GLN A 402 30.18 70.71 -32.65
N ARG A 403 31.14 69.76 -32.69
CA ARG A 403 32.58 70.06 -32.54
C ARG A 403 33.11 70.99 -33.63
N LEU A 404 32.62 70.88 -34.86
CA LEU A 404 33.02 71.76 -35.96
C LEU A 404 32.42 73.18 -35.87
N ARG A 405 31.24 73.36 -35.26
CA ARG A 405 30.68 74.71 -35.03
C ARG A 405 31.35 75.47 -33.88
N GLY A 406 31.87 74.76 -32.88
CA GLY A 406 32.66 75.37 -31.79
C GLY A 406 34.06 75.82 -32.21
N LEU A 407 34.58 75.31 -33.33
CA LEU A 407 35.89 75.70 -33.90
C LEU A 407 35.81 76.85 -34.92
N LEU A 408 34.61 77.37 -35.20
CA LEU A 408 34.36 78.48 -36.13
C LEU A 408 33.67 79.67 -35.44
N ARG A 409 34.00 79.92 -34.18
CA ARG A 409 33.81 81.22 -33.53
C ARG A 409 35.12 81.71 -32.96
#